data_AF-H1SAI3-F1
#
_entry.id   AF-H1SAI3-F1
#
_cell.length_a   1.000
_cell.length_b   1.000
_cell.length_c   1.000
_cell.angle_alpha   90.00
_cell.angle_beta   90.00
_cell.angle_gamma   90.00
#
_symmetry.space_group_name_H-M   'P 1'
#
loop_
_entity.id
_entity.type
_entity.pdbx_description
1 polymer ?
#
loop_
_entity_poly.entity_id
_entity_poly.type
_entity_poly.pdbx_seq_one_letter_code
_entity_poly.pdbx_strand_id
1 'polypeptide(L)' 'MTRLLLILLAAGSAALAACGERPQTATAAHKKSDAPAYEGAPGDPFVVKGWTPGDKTSWQNQIRERNQNQNEYKRTP' A
#
# COMPACT_ATOMS: atom_id res chain seq x y z
N MET A 1 -2.82 54.70 5.46
CA MET A 1 -3.29 54.16 4.17
C MET A 1 -2.25 53.23 3.55
N THR A 2 -1.07 53.70 3.17
CA THR A 2 -0.04 52.91 2.46
C THR A 2 0.47 51.68 3.23
N ARG A 3 0.72 51.82 4.54
CA ARG A 3 1.20 50.71 5.39
C ARG A 3 0.18 49.57 5.54
N LEU A 4 -1.10 49.90 5.66
CA LEU A 4 -2.19 48.91 5.78
C LEU A 4 -2.35 48.13 4.47
N LEU A 5 -2.22 48.82 3.33
CA LEU A 5 -2.32 48.24 2.00
C LEU A 5 -1.19 47.24 1.72
N LEU A 6 0.04 47.55 2.16
CA LEU A 6 1.18 46.64 2.07
C LEU A 6 1.00 45.37 2.92
N ILE A 7 0.43 45.51 4.12
CA ILE A 7 0.16 44.36 5.01
C ILE A 7 -0.89 43.43 4.39
N LEU A 8 -1.97 43.99 3.84
CA LEU A 8 -3.01 43.20 3.18
C LEU A 8 -2.48 42.49 1.92
N LEU A 9 -1.62 43.14 1.15
CA LEU A 9 -1.03 42.55 -0.04
C LEU A 9 -0.09 41.37 0.29
N ALA A 10 0.72 41.52 1.35
CA ALA A 10 1.61 40.47 1.82
C ALA A 10 0.85 39.27 2.42
N ALA A 11 -0.25 39.52 3.13
CA ALA A 11 -1.10 38.47 3.66
C ALA A 11 -1.81 37.68 2.53
N GLY A 12 -2.29 38.39 1.50
CA GLY A 12 -2.93 37.76 0.34
C GLY A 12 -1.98 36.87 -0.46
N SER A 13 -0.74 37.30 -0.68
CA SER A 13 0.24 36.49 -1.40
C SER A 13 0.68 35.25 -0.62
N ALA A 14 0.80 35.33 0.71
CA ALA A 14 1.09 34.17 1.56
C ALA A 14 -0.05 33.12 1.55
N ALA A 15 -1.31 33.56 1.51
CA ALA A 15 -2.47 32.66 1.45
C ALA A 15 -2.56 31.88 0.13
N LEU A 16 -2.15 32.49 -0.99
CA LEU A 16 -2.11 31.82 -2.30
C LEU A 16 -1.01 30.75 -2.41
N ALA A 17 0.06 30.86 -1.62
CA ALA A 17 1.13 29.87 -1.60
C ALA A 17 0.69 28.50 -1.03
N ALA A 18 -0.45 28.44 -0.34
CA ALA A 18 -0.99 27.20 0.22
C ALA A 18 -1.47 26.18 -0.85
N CYS A 19 -1.74 26.62 -2.08
CA CYS A 19 -2.11 25.74 -3.19
C CYS A 19 -0.92 25.32 -4.07
N GLY A 20 0.31 25.74 -3.73
CA GLY A 20 1.52 25.48 -4.50
C GLY A 20 2.32 24.27 -4.03
N GLU A 21 1.70 23.31 -3.34
CA GLU A 21 2.43 22.13 -2.89
C GLU A 21 3.00 21.33 -4.07
N ARG A 22 4.10 20.60 -3.82
CA ARG A 22 4.64 19.69 -4.83
C ARG A 22 3.61 18.59 -5.08
N PRO A 23 3.43 18.12 -6.32
CA PRO A 23 2.55 17.00 -6.59
C PRO A 23 2.87 15.82 -5.67
N GLN A 24 1.90 15.37 -4.87
CA GLN A 24 1.99 14.16 -4.03
C GLN A 24 1.93 12.91 -4.90
N THR A 25 2.90 12.76 -5.81
CA THR A 25 3.06 11.55 -6.60
C THR A 25 3.88 10.55 -5.79
N ALA A 26 3.47 9.29 -5.78
CA ALA A 26 4.28 8.23 -5.21
C ALA A 26 5.56 8.09 -6.04
N THR A 27 6.64 8.71 -5.58
CA THR A 27 7.95 8.60 -6.24
C THR A 27 8.49 7.18 -6.08
N ALA A 28 9.36 6.74 -7.00
CA ALA A 28 9.99 5.41 -6.90
C ALA A 28 10.74 5.20 -5.58
N ALA A 29 11.28 6.27 -4.99
CA ALA A 29 11.90 6.26 -3.66
C ALA A 29 10.92 5.95 -2.51
N HIS A 30 9.61 6.03 -2.75
CA HIS A 30 8.56 5.69 -1.78
C HIS A 30 7.84 4.39 -2.14
N LYS A 31 8.18 3.77 -3.28
CA LYS A 31 7.82 2.38 -3.57
C LYS A 31 8.78 1.48 -2.82
N LYS A 32 8.46 1.18 -1.57
CA LYS A 32 9.13 0.08 -0.87
C LYS A 32 8.90 -1.18 -1.70
N SER A 33 9.97 -1.88 -2.09
CA SER A 33 9.80 -3.21 -2.67
C SER A 33 9.15 -4.08 -1.61
N ASP A 34 7.99 -4.63 -1.92
CA ASP A 34 7.34 -5.58 -1.01
C ASP A 34 8.26 -6.79 -0.80
N ALA A 35 8.23 -7.32 0.42
CA ALA A 35 8.88 -8.59 0.71
C ALA A 35 8.15 -9.71 -0.04
N PRO A 36 8.83 -10.81 -0.40
CA PRO A 36 8.15 -11.95 -0.98
C PRO A 36 7.02 -12.46 -0.07
N ALA A 37 5.84 -12.69 -0.64
CA ALA A 37 4.65 -13.04 0.15
C ALA A 37 4.79 -14.32 1.00
N TYR A 38 5.67 -15.25 0.58
CA TYR A 38 5.94 -16.48 1.34
C TYR A 38 6.78 -16.24 2.61
N GLU A 39 7.43 -15.09 2.76
CA GLU A 39 8.19 -14.70 3.95
C GLU A 39 7.30 -14.06 5.05
N GLY A 40 6.01 -13.88 4.79
CA GLY A 40 5.07 -13.34 5.76
C GLY A 40 4.83 -14.24 6.97
N ALA A 41 4.11 -13.69 7.96
CA ALA A 41 3.72 -14.36 9.21
C ALA A 41 4.87 -14.86 10.14
N PRO A 42 6.00 -14.13 10.29
CA PRO A 42 7.04 -14.53 11.23
C PRO A 42 6.53 -14.47 12.67
N GLY A 43 6.55 -15.61 13.37
CA GLY A 43 6.11 -15.72 14.76
C GLY A 43 4.59 -15.61 14.96
N ASP A 44 3.81 -15.66 13.88
CA ASP A 44 2.35 -15.68 13.96
C ASP A 44 1.88 -17.09 14.40
N PRO A 45 1.16 -17.24 15.53
CA PRO A 45 0.67 -18.54 15.98
C PRO A 45 -0.57 -19.01 15.19
N PHE A 46 -1.15 -18.17 14.34
CA PHE A 46 -2.38 -18.46 13.58
C PHE A 46 -2.12 -18.75 12.10
N VAL A 47 -0.90 -19.19 11.77
CA VAL A 47 -0.58 -19.66 10.42
C VAL A 47 -1.46 -20.85 10.05
N VAL A 48 -2.05 -20.81 8.85
CA VAL A 48 -2.90 -21.89 8.36
C VAL A 48 -2.11 -23.20 8.26
N LYS A 49 -2.71 -24.29 8.75
CA LYS A 49 -2.12 -25.63 8.70
C LYS A 49 -1.72 -26.01 7.27
N GLY A 50 -0.51 -26.54 7.11
CA GLY A 50 0.02 -26.99 5.80
C GLY A 50 0.86 -25.94 5.07
N TRP A 51 1.00 -24.72 5.60
CA TRP A 51 2.02 -23.76 5.17
C TRP A 51 2.98 -23.42 6.31
N THR A 52 4.25 -23.22 5.97
CA THR A 52 5.32 -22.81 6.88
C THR A 52 5.88 -21.44 6.44
N PRO A 53 5.97 -20.43 7.33
CA PRO A 53 6.59 -19.15 7.01
C PRO A 53 8.00 -19.32 6.41
N GLY A 54 8.28 -18.64 5.31
CA GLY A 54 9.54 -18.74 4.57
C GLY A 54 9.60 -19.88 3.54
N ASP A 55 8.70 -20.87 3.60
CA ASP A 55 8.64 -21.94 2.60
C ASP A 55 7.75 -21.53 1.41
N LYS A 56 8.42 -21.20 0.31
CA LYS A 56 7.78 -20.84 -0.96
C LYS A 56 6.91 -21.95 -1.53
N THR A 57 7.30 -23.21 -1.41
CA THR A 57 6.59 -24.32 -2.04
C THR A 57 5.27 -24.58 -1.32
N SER A 58 5.28 -24.67 0.01
CA SER A 58 4.03 -24.84 0.77
C SER A 58 3.10 -23.64 0.63
N TRP A 59 3.64 -22.42 0.55
CA TRP A 59 2.85 -21.22 0.24
C TRP A 59 2.14 -21.34 -1.13
N GLN A 60 2.89 -21.69 -2.19
CA GLN A 60 2.33 -21.83 -3.53
C GLN A 60 1.26 -22.92 -3.62
N ASN A 61 1.45 -24.03 -2.91
CA ASN A 61 0.46 -25.10 -2.85
C ASN A 61 -0.83 -24.63 -2.19
N GLN A 62 -0.76 -23.94 -1.05
CA GLN A 62 -1.93 -23.36 -0.39
C GLN A 62 -2.69 -22.37 -1.28
N ILE A 63 -1.97 -21.50 -2.01
CA ILE A 63 -2.61 -20.58 -2.95
C ILE A 63 -3.32 -21.34 -4.07
N ARG A 64 -2.66 -22.35 -4.65
CA ARG A 64 -3.24 -23.16 -5.72
C ARG A 64 -4.48 -23.91 -5.27
N GLU A 65 -4.43 -24.54 -4.09
CA GLU A 65 -5.54 -25.28 -3.49
C GLU A 65 -6.71 -24.35 -3.18
N ARG A 66 -6.47 -23.19 -2.55
CA ARG A 66 -7.51 -22.20 -2.26
C ARG A 66 -8.21 -21.71 -3.52
N ASN A 67 -7.45 -21.50 -4.60
CA ASN A 67 -8.01 -21.07 -5.88
C ASN A 67 -8.92 -22.14 -6.51
N GLN A 68 -8.73 -23.43 -6.20
CA GLN A 68 -9.65 -24.47 -6.69
C GLN A 68 -11.06 -24.32 -6.12
N ASN A 69 -11.22 -23.71 -4.94
CA ASN A 69 -12.55 -23.48 -4.34
C ASN A 69 -13.37 -22.41 -5.08
N GLN A 70 -12.71 -21.62 -5.92
CA GLN A 70 -13.35 -20.66 -6.82
C GLN A 70 -13.41 -21.15 -8.27
N ASN A 71 -12.93 -22.37 -8.54
CA ASN A 71 -12.95 -22.93 -9.90
C ASN A 71 -14.32 -23.57 -10.17
N GLU A 72 -15.12 -22.95 -11.03
CA GLU A 72 -16.47 -23.42 -11.40
C GLU A 72 -16.44 -24.79 -12.07
N TYR A 73 -15.37 -25.15 -12.78
CA TYR A 73 -15.22 -26.49 -13.35
C TYR A 73 -15.03 -27.58 -12.29
N LYS A 74 -14.61 -27.21 -11.07
CA LYS A 74 -14.50 -28.12 -9.93
C LYS A 74 -15.68 -28.03 -8.96
N ARG A 75 -16.44 -26.93 -9.01
CA ARG A 75 -17.70 -26.80 -8.28
C ARG A 75 -18.77 -27.51 -9.10
N THR A 76 -18.85 -28.83 -8.98
CA THR A 76 -20.02 -29.58 -9.48
C THR A 76 -21.30 -29.00 -8.87
N PRO A 77 -22.41 -28.95 -9.63
CA PRO A 77 -23.70 -28.47 -9.12
C PRO A 77 -24.15 -29.16 -7.83
#